data_AF-A0A7C3P4C3-F1
#
_entry.id   AF-A0A7C3P4C3-F1
#
_cell.length_a   1.000
_cell.length_b   1.000
_cell.length_c   1.000
_cell.angle_alpha   90.00
_cell.angle_beta   90.00
_cell.angle_gamma   90.00
#
_symmetry.space_group_name_H-M   'P 1'
#
loop_
_entity.id
_entity.type
_entity.pdbx_description
1 polymer ?
#
loop_
_entity_poly.entity_id
_entity_poly.type
_entity_poly.pdbx_seq_one_letter_code
_entity_poly.pdbx_strand_id
1 'polypeptide(L)'
;PDINGLDLLIKIKKEYPDTKVIIMTAYGSSDVQKEANRRGSLYYVEKPFEISDIRKIIIDLIGKKKGFQGKVFGLQLTDIIQMNCLSRVTTALTFTKDSEKGVIYLNEGEIVHAECGEEQGTDAFYRIMSWQEGEFVSNIGIVSPLRTIHQSWEHLLVEAMRKNDERM
;
A
#
# COMPACT_ATOMS: atom_id res chain seq x y z
N PRO A 1 21.09 -34.81 -4.94
CA PRO A 1 20.13 -33.87 -5.58
C PRO A 1 20.67 -33.43 -6.94
N ASP A 2 19.84 -33.47 -8.00
CA ASP A 2 20.28 -33.37 -9.40
C ASP A 2 20.51 -31.94 -9.93
N ILE A 3 20.08 -30.90 -9.21
CA ILE A 3 20.30 -29.49 -9.57
C ILE A 3 20.81 -28.72 -8.34
N ASN A 4 21.86 -27.92 -8.52
CA ASN A 4 22.38 -27.01 -7.49
C ASN A 4 21.46 -25.79 -7.32
N GLY A 5 21.35 -25.24 -6.10
CA GLY A 5 20.51 -24.08 -5.81
C GLY A 5 20.84 -22.84 -6.64
N LEU A 6 22.10 -22.67 -7.04
CA LEU A 6 22.52 -21.60 -7.95
C LEU A 6 22.04 -21.81 -9.39
N ASP A 7 22.06 -23.05 -9.90
CA ASP A 7 21.57 -23.37 -11.25
C ASP A 7 20.06 -23.16 -11.35
N LEU A 8 19.34 -23.51 -10.28
CA LEU A 8 17.92 -23.23 -10.15
C LEU A 8 17.63 -21.73 -10.17
N LEU A 9 18.42 -20.92 -9.44
CA LEU A 9 18.28 -19.46 -9.47
C LEU A 9 18.44 -18.89 -10.87
N ILE A 10 19.46 -19.34 -11.61
CA ILE A 10 19.72 -18.90 -12.99
C ILE A 10 18.53 -19.23 -13.88
N LYS A 11 18.00 -20.45 -13.78
CA LYS A 11 16.85 -20.89 -14.56
C LYS A 11 15.61 -20.04 -14.25
N ILE A 12 15.31 -19.81 -12.97
CA ILE A 12 14.18 -18.97 -12.55
C ILE A 12 14.35 -17.55 -13.08
N LYS A 13 15.55 -16.95 -12.97
CA LYS A 13 15.77 -15.58 -13.46
C LYS A 13 15.73 -15.45 -14.98
N LYS A 14 16.04 -16.52 -15.71
CA LYS A 14 15.93 -16.57 -17.18
C LYS A 14 14.47 -16.72 -17.64
N GLU A 15 13.69 -17.58 -16.98
CA GLU A 15 12.31 -17.88 -17.38
C GLU A 15 11.28 -16.92 -16.77
N TYR A 16 11.55 -16.39 -15.57
CA TYR A 16 10.65 -15.52 -14.80
C TYR A 16 11.42 -14.38 -14.12
N PRO A 17 11.87 -13.36 -14.87
CA PRO A 17 12.80 -12.32 -14.39
C PRO A 17 12.28 -11.55 -13.16
N ASP A 18 10.98 -11.31 -13.08
CA ASP A 18 10.32 -10.56 -12.00
C ASP A 18 10.13 -11.36 -10.71
N THR A 19 10.35 -12.68 -10.74
CA THR A 19 10.18 -13.53 -9.56
C THR A 19 11.22 -13.18 -8.51
N LYS A 20 10.74 -12.84 -7.32
CA LYS A 20 11.56 -12.60 -6.14
C LYS A 20 11.98 -13.95 -5.55
N VAL A 21 13.28 -14.18 -5.37
CA VAL A 21 13.84 -15.42 -4.83
C VAL A 21 14.58 -15.13 -3.53
N ILE A 22 14.30 -15.91 -2.50
CA ILE A 22 15.02 -15.91 -1.21
C ILE A 22 15.84 -17.20 -1.15
N ILE A 23 17.15 -17.07 -0.97
CA ILE A 23 18.05 -18.23 -0.86
C ILE A 23 18.26 -18.58 0.62
N MET A 24 17.98 -19.82 1.00
CA MET A 24 18.30 -20.32 2.35
C MET A 24 19.65 -21.04 2.34
N THR A 25 20.59 -20.64 3.21
CA THR A 25 21.94 -21.22 3.22
C THR A 25 22.31 -21.76 4.61
N ALA A 26 22.91 -22.94 4.67
CA ALA A 26 23.44 -23.54 5.91
C ALA A 26 24.96 -23.37 6.06
N TYR A 27 25.62 -22.74 5.08
CA TYR A 27 27.05 -22.46 5.08
C TYR A 27 27.29 -21.14 4.34
N GLY A 28 27.69 -20.11 5.08
CA GLY A 28 28.04 -18.79 4.55
C GLY A 28 29.39 -18.79 3.84
N SER A 29 29.53 -19.48 2.70
CA SER A 29 30.64 -19.11 1.81
C SER A 29 30.27 -17.77 1.18
N SER A 30 31.04 -16.73 1.49
CA SER A 30 30.87 -15.38 0.97
C SER A 30 30.73 -15.33 -0.55
N ASP A 31 31.21 -16.36 -1.23
CA ASP A 31 31.28 -16.45 -2.68
C ASP A 31 29.92 -16.81 -3.31
N VAL A 32 29.11 -17.66 -2.66
CA VAL A 32 27.74 -17.96 -3.11
C VAL A 32 26.83 -16.74 -2.94
N GLN A 33 26.98 -16.01 -1.84
CA GLN A 33 26.26 -14.74 -1.61
C GLN A 33 26.66 -13.66 -2.63
N LYS A 34 27.96 -13.50 -2.91
CA LYS A 34 28.47 -12.54 -3.90
C LYS A 34 27.97 -12.86 -5.31
N GLU A 35 28.00 -14.13 -5.70
CA GLU A 35 27.58 -14.55 -7.04
C GLU A 35 26.06 -14.41 -7.24
N ALA A 36 25.27 -14.72 -6.21
CA ALA A 36 23.82 -14.53 -6.20
C ALA A 36 23.44 -13.03 -6.27
N ASN A 37 24.13 -12.18 -5.50
CA ASN A 37 23.96 -10.72 -5.54
C ASN A 37 24.29 -10.13 -6.92
N ARG A 38 25.39 -10.59 -7.55
CA ARG A 38 25.80 -10.15 -8.90
C ARG A 38 24.77 -10.54 -9.97
N ARG A 39 24.00 -11.61 -9.73
CA ARG A 39 22.99 -12.17 -10.64
C ARG A 39 21.55 -11.72 -10.31
N GLY A 40 21.38 -10.75 -9.40
CA GLY A 40 20.10 -10.07 -9.18
C GLY A 40 19.13 -10.73 -8.20
N SER A 41 19.60 -11.70 -7.39
CA SER A 41 18.85 -12.16 -6.21
C SER A 41 19.28 -11.34 -5.00
N LEU A 42 18.37 -10.53 -4.47
CA LEU A 42 18.68 -9.56 -3.42
C LEU A 42 18.64 -10.11 -1.98
N TYR A 43 18.20 -11.36 -1.74
CA TYR A 43 17.79 -11.78 -0.39
C TYR A 43 18.23 -13.20 -0.01
N TYR A 44 18.78 -13.32 1.21
CA TYR A 44 19.27 -14.56 1.79
C TYR A 44 18.77 -14.73 3.23
N VAL A 45 18.68 -15.98 3.67
CA VAL A 45 18.40 -16.35 5.07
C VAL A 45 19.37 -17.46 5.48
N GLU A 46 20.15 -17.22 6.52
CA GLU A 46 21.07 -18.22 7.08
C GLU A 46 20.34 -19.15 8.04
N LYS A 47 20.62 -20.46 7.98
CA LYS A 47 20.10 -21.44 8.92
C LYS A 47 21.05 -21.61 10.13
N PRO A 48 20.52 -21.74 11.36
CA PRO A 48 19.09 -21.68 11.72
C PRO A 48 18.57 -20.24 11.72
N PHE A 49 17.30 -20.07 11.34
CA PHE A 49 16.60 -18.77 11.34
C PHE A 49 15.31 -18.85 12.13
N GLU A 50 14.86 -17.71 12.63
CA GLU A 50 13.53 -17.57 13.22
C GLU A 50 12.49 -17.25 12.14
N ILE A 51 11.24 -17.64 12.39
CA ILE A 51 10.12 -17.30 11.49
C ILE A 51 9.96 -15.76 11.36
N SER A 52 10.33 -15.00 12.39
CA SER A 52 10.34 -13.54 12.35
C SER A 52 11.28 -12.97 11.29
N ASP A 53 12.39 -13.63 10.99
CA ASP A 53 13.41 -13.14 10.05
C ASP A 53 12.94 -13.30 8.61
N ILE A 54 12.33 -14.45 8.31
CA ILE A 54 11.64 -14.67 7.03
C ILE A 54 10.53 -13.66 6.84
N ARG A 55 9.70 -13.43 7.88
CA ARG A 55 8.60 -12.47 7.80
C ARG A 55 9.09 -11.06 7.45
N LYS A 56 10.18 -10.59 8.06
CA LYS A 56 10.79 -9.28 7.73
C LYS A 56 11.22 -9.22 6.27
N ILE A 57 11.95 -10.23 5.79
CA ILE A 57 12.43 -10.27 4.40
C ILE A 57 11.27 -10.29 3.40
N ILE A 58 10.21 -11.05 3.69
CA ILE A 58 9.00 -11.08 2.86
C ILE A 58 8.32 -9.70 2.85
N ILE A 59 8.19 -9.04 4.00
CA ILE A 59 7.61 -7.69 4.10
C ILE A 59 8.45 -6.70 3.29
N ASP A 60 9.77 -6.71 3.40
CA ASP A 60 10.65 -5.82 2.63
C ASP A 60 10.57 -6.10 1.12
N LEU A 61 10.50 -7.38 0.76
CA LEU A 61 10.38 -7.85 -0.60
C LEU A 61 9.09 -7.37 -1.26
N ILE A 62 7.96 -7.52 -0.56
CA ILE A 62 6.64 -7.09 -1.04
C ILE A 62 6.52 -5.56 -0.91
N GLY A 63 7.20 -4.97 0.06
CA GLY A 63 6.98 -3.63 0.58
C GLY A 63 7.98 -2.56 0.16
N LYS A 64 8.84 -2.77 -0.85
CA LYS A 64 9.52 -1.65 -1.54
C LYS A 64 8.49 -0.78 -2.29
N LYS A 65 7.64 -0.06 -1.55
CA LYS A 65 6.94 1.12 -2.00
C LYS A 65 8.03 2.19 -2.15
N LYS A 66 8.43 2.48 -3.39
CA LYS A 66 9.19 3.71 -3.69
C LYS A 66 8.34 4.89 -3.22
N GLY A 67 8.92 5.84 -2.48
CA GLY A 67 8.19 7.01 -1.99
C GLY A 67 8.80 7.62 -0.73
N PHE A 68 8.13 8.61 -0.16
CA PHE A 68 8.49 9.26 1.10
C PHE A 68 7.40 8.98 2.14
N GLN A 69 7.78 8.76 3.38
CA GLN A 69 6.85 8.56 4.50
C GLN A 69 7.20 9.54 5.62
N GLY A 70 6.18 10.16 6.22
CA GLY A 70 6.34 11.07 7.35
C GLY A 70 4.99 11.43 7.96
N LYS A 71 5.00 11.97 9.19
CA LYS A 71 3.81 12.58 9.81
C LYS A 71 3.73 14.03 9.36
N VAL A 72 2.62 14.43 8.75
CA VAL A 72 2.36 15.81 8.37
C VAL A 72 1.25 16.36 9.26
N PHE A 73 1.53 17.46 9.96
CA PHE A 73 0.58 18.13 10.85
C PHE A 73 -0.07 19.31 10.14
N GLY A 74 -1.35 19.56 10.43
CA GLY A 74 -2.10 20.72 9.91
C GLY A 74 -2.68 20.57 8.51
N LEU A 75 -2.60 19.39 7.88
CA LEU A 75 -3.30 19.11 6.63
C LEU A 75 -4.78 18.84 6.89
N GLN A 76 -5.64 19.38 6.02
CA GLN A 76 -7.05 19.05 6.01
C GLN A 76 -7.29 17.75 5.22
N LEU A 77 -8.39 17.04 5.52
CA LEU A 77 -8.79 15.84 4.76
C LEU A 77 -9.00 16.15 3.27
N THR A 78 -9.52 17.34 2.96
CA THR A 78 -9.67 17.84 1.58
C THR A 78 -8.33 17.83 0.83
N ASP A 79 -7.26 18.32 1.45
CA ASP A 79 -5.94 18.41 0.83
C ASP A 79 -5.39 17.00 0.55
N ILE A 80 -5.54 16.10 1.52
CA ILE A 80 -5.08 14.71 1.41
C ILE A 80 -5.80 14.02 0.25
N ILE A 81 -7.13 14.13 0.20
CA ILE A 81 -7.93 13.46 -0.83
C ILE A 81 -7.66 14.09 -2.21
N GLN A 82 -7.64 15.42 -2.31
CA GLN A 82 -7.36 16.14 -3.56
C GLN A 82 -6.00 15.75 -4.15
N MET A 83 -4.93 15.71 -3.33
CA MET A 83 -3.61 15.28 -3.81
C MET A 83 -3.63 13.85 -4.34
N ASN A 84 -4.38 12.94 -3.71
CA ASN A 84 -4.49 11.56 -4.17
C ASN A 84 -5.30 11.47 -5.48
N CYS A 85 -6.39 12.24 -5.64
CA CYS A 85 -7.12 12.33 -6.91
C CYS A 85 -6.21 12.83 -8.05
N LEU A 86 -5.48 13.93 -7.81
CA LEU A 86 -4.58 14.53 -8.80
C LEU A 86 -3.40 13.64 -9.18
N SER A 87 -2.94 12.77 -8.27
CA SER A 87 -1.86 11.82 -8.55
C SER A 87 -2.24 10.73 -9.56
N ARG A 88 -3.56 10.51 -9.78
CA ARG A 88 -4.13 9.43 -10.59
C ARG A 88 -3.69 8.02 -10.17
N VAL A 89 -3.19 7.87 -8.95
CA VAL A 89 -2.80 6.58 -8.39
C VAL A 89 -4.04 5.86 -7.86
N THR A 90 -4.24 4.62 -8.30
CA THR A 90 -5.22 3.73 -7.68
C THR A 90 -4.79 3.40 -6.25
N THR A 91 -5.62 3.73 -5.27
CA THR A 91 -5.28 3.59 -3.85
C THR A 91 -6.52 3.49 -2.97
N ALA A 92 -6.38 2.81 -1.83
CA ALA A 92 -7.33 2.92 -0.73
C ALA A 92 -6.74 3.80 0.38
N LEU A 93 -7.34 4.97 0.60
CA LEU A 93 -7.02 5.84 1.73
C LEU A 93 -7.80 5.37 2.95
N THR A 94 -7.08 4.92 3.97
CA THR A 94 -7.67 4.55 5.26
C THR A 94 -7.49 5.70 6.23
N PHE A 95 -8.58 6.13 6.84
CA PHE A 95 -8.64 7.15 7.89
C PHE A 95 -9.05 6.50 9.20
N THR A 96 -8.43 6.90 10.30
CA THR A 96 -8.74 6.41 11.64
C THR A 96 -8.90 7.59 12.59
N LYS A 97 -10.01 7.62 13.33
CA LYS A 97 -10.27 8.57 14.41
C LYS A 97 -10.72 7.77 15.62
N ASP A 98 -9.93 7.77 16.70
CA ASP A 98 -10.16 6.93 17.87
C ASP A 98 -10.35 5.44 17.50
N SER A 99 -11.54 4.89 17.72
CA SER A 99 -11.93 3.54 17.32
C SER A 99 -12.68 3.47 15.99
N GLU A 100 -13.01 4.60 15.38
CA GLU A 100 -13.69 4.65 14.08
C GLU A 100 -12.71 4.59 12.92
N LYS A 101 -13.10 3.86 11.87
CA LYS A 101 -12.31 3.66 10.67
C LYS A 101 -13.16 3.95 9.44
N GLY A 102 -12.59 4.73 8.53
CA GLY A 102 -13.16 5.04 7.23
C GLY A 102 -12.18 4.67 6.12
N VAL A 103 -12.70 4.25 4.97
CA VAL A 103 -11.90 3.95 3.78
C VAL A 103 -12.49 4.68 2.59
N ILE A 104 -11.65 5.37 1.82
CA ILE A 104 -12.01 5.96 0.53
C ILE A 104 -11.17 5.28 -0.54
N TYR A 105 -11.82 4.71 -1.55
CA TYR A 105 -11.17 4.04 -2.65
C TYR A 105 -11.12 4.94 -3.88
N LEU A 106 -9.92 5.07 -4.44
CA LEU A 106 -9.65 5.82 -5.65
C LEU A 106 -9.15 4.87 -6.73
N ASN A 107 -9.74 4.94 -7.92
CA ASN A 107 -9.26 4.23 -9.11
C ASN A 107 -8.86 5.28 -10.15
N GLU A 108 -7.58 5.29 -10.54
CA GLU A 108 -7.02 6.26 -11.52
C GLU A 108 -7.31 7.74 -11.19
N GLY A 109 -7.45 8.07 -9.90
CA GLY A 109 -7.75 9.42 -9.42
C GLY A 109 -9.23 9.71 -9.18
N GLU A 110 -10.13 8.81 -9.58
CA GLU A 110 -11.57 8.94 -9.34
C GLU A 110 -11.99 8.26 -8.04
N ILE A 111 -12.80 8.93 -7.23
CA ILE A 111 -13.39 8.34 -6.02
C ILE A 111 -14.52 7.41 -6.44
N VAL A 112 -14.34 6.10 -6.28
CA VAL A 112 -15.30 5.09 -6.74
C VAL A 112 -16.16 4.51 -5.62
N HIS A 113 -15.67 4.55 -4.38
CA HIS A 113 -16.34 3.96 -3.23
C HIS A 113 -15.80 4.54 -1.93
N ALA A 114 -16.62 4.51 -0.89
CA ALA A 114 -16.20 4.80 0.48
C ALA A 114 -16.99 3.94 1.46
N GLU A 115 -16.40 3.65 2.62
CA GLU A 115 -16.98 2.85 3.70
C GLU A 115 -16.63 3.49 5.04
N CYS A 116 -17.60 3.62 5.95
CA CYS A 116 -17.37 4.15 7.29
C CYS A 116 -18.44 3.60 8.26
N GLY A 117 -18.03 2.68 9.14
CA GLY A 117 -18.99 1.94 9.98
C GLY A 117 -19.99 1.15 9.13
N GLU A 118 -21.28 1.41 9.30
CA GLU A 118 -22.37 0.80 8.52
C GLU A 118 -22.72 1.58 7.24
N GLU A 119 -22.16 2.78 7.06
CA GLU A 119 -22.41 3.62 5.89
C GLU A 119 -21.49 3.23 4.73
N GLN A 120 -22.00 3.39 3.51
CA GLN A 120 -21.25 3.17 2.26
C GLN A 120 -21.53 4.28 1.24
N GLY A 121 -20.62 4.44 0.28
CA GLY A 121 -20.74 5.42 -0.79
C GLY A 121 -20.65 6.85 -0.30
N THR A 122 -21.47 7.73 -0.87
CA THR A 122 -21.37 9.17 -0.62
C THR A 122 -21.61 9.56 0.83
N ASP A 123 -22.49 8.85 1.54
CA ASP A 123 -22.76 9.12 2.96
C ASP A 123 -21.53 8.81 3.83
N ALA A 124 -20.91 7.64 3.61
CA ALA A 124 -19.65 7.28 4.25
C ALA A 124 -18.53 8.28 3.95
N PHE A 125 -18.45 8.74 2.69
CA PHE A 125 -17.50 9.76 2.29
C PHE A 125 -17.71 11.05 3.10
N TYR A 126 -18.94 11.57 3.18
CA TYR A 126 -19.24 12.79 3.95
C TYR A 126 -19.02 12.62 5.45
N ARG A 127 -19.29 11.43 6.00
CA ARG A 127 -18.98 11.11 7.39
C ARG A 127 -17.48 11.21 7.67
N ILE A 128 -16.64 10.62 6.82
CA ILE A 128 -15.18 10.73 6.92
C ILE A 128 -14.75 12.20 6.83
N MET A 129 -15.29 12.93 5.85
CA MET A 129 -14.97 14.36 5.65
C MET A 129 -15.34 15.25 6.84
N SER A 130 -16.26 14.83 7.71
CA SER A 130 -16.64 15.57 8.91
C SER A 130 -15.64 15.45 10.07
N TRP A 131 -14.65 14.55 9.97
CA TRP A 131 -13.63 14.37 11.00
C TRP A 131 -12.61 15.52 11.00
N GLN A 132 -12.40 16.13 12.16
CA GLN A 132 -11.48 17.26 12.35
C GLN A 132 -10.03 16.82 12.58
N GLU A 133 -9.84 15.61 13.11
CA GLU A 133 -8.53 15.04 13.42
C GLU A 133 -8.57 13.52 13.21
N GLY A 134 -7.39 12.95 13.00
CA GLY A 134 -7.21 11.53 12.79
C GLY A 134 -5.88 11.20 12.14
N GLU A 135 -5.65 9.92 11.93
CA GLU A 135 -4.50 9.41 11.18
C GLU A 135 -4.96 8.88 9.82
N PHE A 136 -4.10 8.97 8.80
CA PHE A 136 -4.37 8.39 7.49
C PHE A 136 -3.20 7.55 6.99
N VAL A 137 -3.53 6.53 6.19
CA VAL A 137 -2.55 5.68 5.49
C VAL A 137 -3.02 5.46 4.06
N SER A 138 -2.09 5.59 3.10
CA SER A 138 -2.34 5.30 1.69
C SER A 138 -1.91 3.88 1.30
N ASN A 139 -2.89 3.08 0.88
CA ASN A 139 -2.70 1.71 0.42
C ASN A 139 -2.74 1.66 -1.11
N ILE A 140 -1.63 2.06 -1.73
CA ILE A 140 -1.44 2.06 -3.18
C ILE A 140 -1.70 0.67 -3.78
N GLY A 141 -2.40 0.65 -4.92
CA GLY A 141 -2.72 -0.55 -5.70
C GLY A 141 -3.95 -1.31 -5.22
N ILE A 142 -4.57 -0.90 -4.11
CA ILE A 142 -5.83 -1.47 -3.65
C ILE A 142 -6.98 -0.89 -4.47
N VAL A 143 -7.70 -1.77 -5.15
CA VAL A 143 -8.88 -1.46 -5.96
C VAL A 143 -10.13 -1.71 -5.12
N SER A 144 -11.14 -0.86 -5.26
CA SER A 144 -12.45 -1.12 -4.63
C SER A 144 -13.13 -2.36 -5.25
N PRO A 145 -13.72 -3.25 -4.44
CA PRO A 145 -14.56 -4.33 -4.96
C PRO A 145 -15.89 -3.82 -5.53
N LEU A 146 -16.32 -2.62 -5.13
CA LEU A 146 -17.61 -2.03 -5.48
C LEU A 146 -17.42 -0.65 -6.09
N ARG A 147 -18.40 -0.21 -6.90
CA ARG A 147 -18.56 1.19 -7.28
C ARG A 147 -19.91 1.67 -6.78
N THR A 148 -19.90 2.51 -5.75
CA THR A 148 -21.13 3.12 -5.22
C THR A 148 -21.15 4.64 -5.39
N ILE A 149 -20.00 5.25 -5.71
CA ILE A 149 -19.87 6.68 -5.99
C ILE A 149 -19.70 6.88 -7.49
N HIS A 150 -20.50 7.79 -8.03
CA HIS A 150 -20.62 8.03 -9.47
C HIS A 150 -20.44 9.50 -9.86
N GLN A 151 -20.50 10.40 -8.87
CA GLN A 151 -20.21 11.82 -9.01
C GLN A 151 -18.70 12.06 -9.17
N SER A 152 -18.31 13.17 -9.78
CA SER A 152 -16.91 13.56 -9.85
C SER A 152 -16.38 13.91 -8.47
N TRP A 153 -15.10 13.68 -8.23
CA TRP A 153 -14.49 13.96 -6.93
C TRP A 153 -14.49 15.46 -6.58
N GLU A 154 -14.45 16.35 -7.58
CA GLU A 154 -14.55 17.80 -7.36
C GLU A 154 -15.90 18.16 -6.77
N HIS A 155 -16.99 17.60 -7.32
CA HIS A 155 -18.33 17.80 -6.79
C HIS A 155 -18.46 17.28 -5.36
N LEU A 156 -17.88 16.10 -5.07
CA LEU A 156 -17.89 15.51 -3.74
C LEU A 156 -17.17 16.40 -2.71
N LEU A 157 -15.99 16.93 -3.05
CA LEU A 157 -15.23 17.79 -2.16
C LEU A 157 -15.96 19.11 -1.89
N VAL A 158 -16.52 19.76 -2.92
CA VAL A 158 -17.28 20.99 -2.75
C VAL A 158 -18.52 20.78 -1.87
N GLU A 159 -19.28 19.71 -2.10
CA GLU A 159 -20.44 19.40 -1.24
C GLU A 159 -20.03 19.01 0.18
N ALA A 160 -18.90 18.33 0.37
CA ALA A 160 -18.39 18.01 1.70
C ALA A 160 -18.00 19.27 2.48
N MET A 161 -17.33 20.22 1.83
CA MET A 161 -16.98 21.51 2.42
C MET A 161 -18.23 22.29 2.83
N ARG A 162 -19.23 22.38 1.94
CA ARG A 162 -20.52 23.04 2.24
C ARG A 162 -21.21 22.42 3.46
N LYS A 163 -21.27 21.08 3.51
CA LYS A 163 -21.90 20.35 4.64
C LYS A 163 -21.15 20.54 5.96
N ASN A 164 -19.83 20.70 5.93
CA ASN A 164 -19.04 20.96 7.12
C ASN A 164 -19.24 22.37 7.64
N ASP A 165 -19.28 23.38 6.77
CA ASP A 165 -19.54 24.78 7.15
C ASP A 165 -20.93 24.94 7.77
N GLU A 166 -21.94 24.21 7.28
CA GLU A 166 -23.30 24.22 7.86
C GLU A 166 -23.40 23.58 9.25
N ARG A 167 -22.38 22.83 9.69
CA ARG A 167 -22.34 22.16 11.00
C ARG A 167 -21.53 22.92 12.05
N MET A 168 -20.80 23.97 11.67
CA MET A 168 -20.06 24.84 12.59
C MET A 168 -20.94 25.94 13.17
#